data_AF-A0A1V5NMC3-F1
#
_entry.id   AF-A0A1V5NMC3-F1
#
_cell.length_a   1.000
_cell.length_b   1.000
_cell.length_c   1.000
_cell.angle_alpha   90.00
_cell.angle_beta   90.00
_cell.angle_gamma   90.00
#
_symmetry.space_group_name_H-M   'P 1'
#
loop_
_entity.id
_entity.type
_entity.pdbx_description
1 polymer ?
#
loop_
_entity_poly.entity_id
_entity_poly.type
_entity_poly.pdbx_seq_one_letter_code
_entity_poly.pdbx_strand_id
1 'polypeptide(L)' 'MQRGGSPSAFDRILGSRLGVAAVEALMRGEHSKMAGVLNNQLSWTEFKNATKQHSPLDPDMLRFSKILAI' A
#
# COMPACT_ATOMS: atom_id res chain seq x y z
N MET A 1 7.34 -1.89 21.07
CA MET A 1 7.76 -2.70 19.90
C MET A 1 6.66 -2.67 18.84
N GLN A 2 6.72 -1.79 17.83
CA GLN A 2 5.72 -1.76 16.72
C GLN A 2 6.36 -1.78 15.31
N ARG A 3 7.69 -1.89 15.23
CA ARG A 3 8.45 -1.93 13.97
C ARG A 3 9.30 -3.21 13.82
N GLY A 4 9.02 -4.23 14.64
CA GLY A 4 9.72 -5.51 14.64
C GLY A 4 8.72 -6.67 14.78
N GLY A 5 9.22 -7.89 14.69
CA GLY A 5 8.42 -9.12 14.59
C GLY A 5 8.44 -9.70 13.19
N SER A 6 8.16 -11.00 13.07
CA SER A 6 8.10 -11.66 11.76
C SER A 6 6.90 -11.13 10.96
N PRO A 7 7.08 -10.77 9.67
CA PRO A 7 6.00 -10.27 8.82
C PRO A 7 4.89 -11.32 8.70
N SER A 8 3.63 -10.89 8.59
CA SER A 8 2.50 -11.79 8.35
C SER A 8 2.58 -12.41 6.95
N ALA A 9 1.74 -13.43 6.67
CA ALA A 9 1.63 -13.99 5.33
C ALA A 9 1.22 -12.93 4.29
N PHE A 10 0.33 -12.02 4.68
CA PHE A 10 -0.09 -10.90 3.84
C PHE A 10 1.07 -9.97 3.53
N ASP A 11 1.86 -9.56 4.53
CA ASP A 11 3.01 -8.67 4.33
C ASP A 11 4.05 -9.29 3.40
N ARG A 12 4.29 -10.60 3.52
CA ARG A 12 5.22 -11.33 2.65
C ARG A 12 4.72 -11.33 1.20
N ILE A 13 3.46 -11.67 0.97
CA ILE A 13 2.86 -11.68 -0.38
C ILE A 13 2.87 -10.27 -0.98
N LEU A 14 2.49 -9.27 -0.20
CA LEU A 14 2.49 -7.87 -0.63
C LEU A 14 3.90 -7.42 -1.00
N GLY A 15 4.89 -7.64 -0.14
CA GLY A 15 6.28 -7.28 -0.39
C GLY A 15 6.83 -7.94 -1.65
N SER A 16 6.59 -9.24 -1.84
CA SER A 16 6.99 -9.96 -3.05
C SER A 16 6.34 -9.39 -4.31
N ARG A 17 5.02 -9.15 -4.29
CA ARG A 17 4.29 -8.59 -5.44
C ARG A 17 4.81 -7.20 -5.82
N LEU A 18 5.02 -6.33 -4.84
CA LEU A 18 5.52 -4.97 -5.07
C LEU A 18 6.96 -4.97 -5.60
N GLY A 19 7.82 -5.84 -5.06
CA GLY A 19 9.20 -5.99 -5.53
C GLY A 19 9.28 -6.42 -7.00
N VAL A 20 8.51 -7.44 -7.38
CA VAL A 20 8.42 -7.90 -8.79
C VAL A 20 7.90 -6.77 -9.69
N ALA A 21 6.80 -6.12 -9.30
CA ALA A 21 6.21 -5.03 -10.08
C ALA A 21 7.16 -3.83 -10.28
N ALA A 22 8.01 -3.55 -9.30
CA ALA A 22 9.03 -2.51 -9.41
C ALA A 22 10.12 -2.89 -10.42
N VAL A 23 10.63 -4.13 -10.35
CA VAL A 23 11.65 -4.62 -11.30
C VAL A 23 11.10 -4.65 -12.73
N GLU A 24 9.89 -5.15 -12.93
CA GLU A 24 9.26 -5.20 -14.25
C GLU A 24 9.07 -3.79 -14.85
N ALA A 25 8.70 -2.79 -14.03
CA ALA A 25 8.58 -1.42 -14.47
C ALA A 25 9.93 -0.84 -14.91
N LEU A 26 10.98 -1.08 -14.13
CA LEU A 26 12.34 -0.67 -14.49
C LEU A 26 12.81 -1.33 -15.80
N MET A 27 12.50 -2.61 -16.01
CA MET A 27 12.81 -3.31 -17.26
C MET A 27 12.08 -2.73 -18.47
N ARG A 28 10.90 -2.13 -18.29
CA ARG A 28 10.17 -1.40 -19.35
C ARG A 28 10.68 0.03 -19.55
N GLY A 29 11.72 0.46 -18.84
CA GLY A 29 12.24 1.82 -18.86
C GLY A 29 11.40 2.82 -18.06
N GLU A 30 10.42 2.35 -17.28
CA GLU A 30 9.65 3.21 -16.40
C GLU A 30 10.43 3.49 -15.12
N HIS A 31 10.50 4.76 -14.73
CA HIS A 31 11.20 5.20 -13.52
C HIS A 31 10.42 6.29 -12.81
N SER A 32 10.85 6.66 -11.60
CA SER A 32 10.26 7.75 -10.80
C SER A 32 8.78 7.55 -10.41
N LYS A 33 8.35 6.28 -10.27
CA LYS A 33 7.00 5.88 -9.84
C LYS A 33 7.09 4.93 -8.64
N MET A 34 6.09 5.00 -7.77
CA MET A 34 5.87 4.07 -6.67
C MET A 34 4.98 2.91 -7.14
N ALA A 35 5.41 1.68 -6.92
CA ALA A 35 4.55 0.50 -7.03
C ALA A 35 3.67 0.39 -5.77
N GLY A 36 2.39 0.13 -5.95
CA GLY A 36 1.41 0.00 -4.86
C GLY A 36 0.25 -0.90 -5.23
N VAL A 37 -0.70 -1.04 -4.31
CA VAL A 37 -1.96 -1.76 -4.55
C VAL A 37 -3.12 -0.79 -4.37
N LEU A 38 -3.95 -0.65 -5.41
CA LEU A 38 -5.20 0.12 -5.39
C LEU A 38 -6.33 -0.80 -5.82
N ASN A 39 -7.42 -0.86 -5.06
CA ASN A 39 -8.56 -1.74 -5.33
C ASN A 39 -8.14 -3.21 -5.61
N ASN A 40 -7.21 -3.72 -4.80
CA ASN A 40 -6.64 -5.06 -4.91
C ASN A 40 -5.82 -5.35 -6.20
N GLN A 41 -5.50 -4.32 -6.99
CA GLN A 41 -4.72 -4.41 -8.22
C GLN A 41 -3.39 -3.68 -8.09
N LEU A 42 -2.35 -4.16 -8.78
CA LEU A 42 -1.06 -3.47 -8.86
C LEU A 42 -1.22 -2.15 -9.62
N SER A 43 -0.62 -1.09 -9.09
CA SER A 43 -0.66 0.24 -9.69
C SER A 43 0.69 0.94 -9.54
N TRP A 44 0.99 1.83 -10.49
CA TRP A 44 2.18 2.67 -10.48
C TRP A 44 1.79 4.14 -10.42
N THR A 45 2.15 4.80 -9.33
CA THR A 45 1.78 6.20 -9.07
C THR A 45 3.03 7.07 -9.09
N GLU A 46 3.02 8.17 -9.83
CA GLU A 46 4.15 9.12 -9.81
C GLU A 46 4.42 9.64 -8.40
N PHE A 47 5.69 9.79 -8.03
CA PHE A 47 6.06 10.23 -6.67
C PHE A 47 5.44 11.58 -6.26
N LYS A 48 5.26 12.50 -7.22
CA LYS A 48 4.62 13.80 -6.96
C LYS A 48 3.19 13.66 -6.42
N ASN A 49 2.47 12.60 -6.82
CA ASN A 49 1.11 12.32 -6.40
C ASN A 49 1.10 11.43 -5.15
N ALA A 50 1.99 10.43 -5.09
CA ALA A 50 2.05 9.47 -3.98
C ALA A 50 2.44 10.11 -2.63
N THR A 51 3.20 11.21 -2.64
CA THR A 51 3.75 11.84 -1.42
C THR A 51 2.88 12.95 -0.84
N LYS A 52 1.94 13.50 -1.63
CA LYS A 52 1.14 14.67 -1.25
C LYS A 52 -0.29 14.34 -0.82
N GLN A 53 -0.75 13.13 -1.11
CA GLN A 53 -2.12 12.73 -0.78
C GLN A 53 -2.18 12.17 0.63
N HIS A 54 -3.14 12.67 1.41
CA HIS A 54 -3.52 12.06 2.68
C HIS A 54 -4.66 11.08 2.41
N SER A 55 -4.47 9.83 2.79
CA SER A 55 -5.55 8.84 2.76
C SER A 55 -6.60 9.25 3.80
N PRO A 56 -7.82 9.62 3.38
CA PRO A 56 -8.87 9.93 4.33
C PRO A 56 -9.20 8.68 5.14
N LEU A 57 -9.44 8.87 6.43
CA LEU A 57 -9.98 7.81 7.27
C LEU A 57 -11.39 7.46 6.77
N ASP A 58 -11.67 6.17 6.69
CA ASP A 58 -13.01 5.69 6.35
C ASP A 58 -14.00 6.09 7.47
N PRO A 59 -14.98 6.98 7.20
CA PRO A 59 -15.95 7.43 8.19
C PRO A 59 -16.79 6.28 8.76
N ASP A 60 -17.03 5.23 7.97
CA ASP A 60 -17.79 4.07 8.42
C ASP A 60 -16.98 3.24 9.41
N MET A 61 -15.68 3.06 9.18
CA MET A 61 -14.80 2.40 10.16
C MET A 61 -14.75 3.16 11.49
N LEU A 62 -14.71 4.49 11.44
CA LEU A 62 -14.81 5.33 12.65
C LEU A 62 -16.17 5.17 13.35
N ARG A 63 -17.26 5.10 12.59
CA ARG A 63 -18.60 4.86 13.12
C ARG A 63 -18.70 3.47 13.77
N PHE A 64 -18.23 2.42 13.10
CA PHE A 64 -18.24 1.05 13.61
C PHE A 64 -17.43 0.93 14.90
N SER A 65 -16.24 1.53 14.95
CA SER A 65 -15.43 1.54 16.16
C SER A 65 -16.16 2.15 17.36
N LYS A 66 -17.04 3.15 17.15
CA LYS A 66 -17.83 3.75 18.24
C LYS A 66 -19.01 2.88 18.67
N ILE A 67 -19.64 2.20 17.71
CA ILE A 67 -20.80 1.32 17.96
C ILE A 67 -20.36 0.03 18.67
N LEU A 68 -19.22 -0.55 18.26
CA LEU A 68 -18.71 -1.82 18.78
C LEU A 68 -17.92 -1.68 20.09
N ALA A 69 -17.71 -0.46 20.60
CA ALA A 69 -16.96 -0.20 21.83
C ALA A 69 -17.80 -0.31 23.12
N ILE A 70 -18.92 -1.04 23.08
CA ILE A 70 -19.77 -1.38 24.23
C ILE A 70 -19.29 -2.72 24.78
#